data_AF-A0A672GY55-F1
#
_entry.id   AF-A0A672GY55-F1
#
_cell.length_a   1.000
_cell.length_b   1.000
_cell.length_c   1.000
_cell.angle_alpha   90.00
_cell.angle_beta   90.00
_cell.angle_gamma   90.00
#
_symmetry.space_group_name_H-M   'P 1'
#
loop_
_entity.id
_entity.type
_entity.pdbx_description
1 polymer ?
#
loop_
_entity_poly.entity_id
_entity_poly.type
_entity_poly.pdbx_seq_one_letter_code
_entity_poly.pdbx_strand_id
1 'polypeptide(L)'
;MGEHIRGILLFHPRHIASTLLIAFLGREAEKRGETMKGTLLRILAALSCLLISTWANVVPVQDFSLERMAGKWYLVGFATNAQWFVNHKADMKMGTATITPTEGDDLDLSYSNLNADGTCWRMTHLAKKTDTPGRFTFHSQAWNNDNDMRIVDVVYDDYALVHTIKTKEGVSEVLNKLYSRTPEISADLQQKFTQYSIDTGILSDNIAFLPKNAECPEA
;
A
#
# COMPACT_ATOMS: atom_id res chain seq x y z
N MET A 1 18.48 -12.46 52.82
CA MET A 1 17.50 -11.52 52.24
C MET A 1 18.13 -10.99 50.95
N GLY A 2 17.68 -11.25 49.74
CA GLY A 2 16.42 -11.77 49.24
C GLY A 2 16.13 -11.05 47.91
N GLU A 3 16.01 -11.82 46.84
CA GLU A 3 15.32 -11.56 45.54
C GLU A 3 15.92 -10.49 44.58
N HIS A 4 16.56 -10.86 43.46
CA HIS A 4 15.99 -11.35 42.17
C HIS A 4 14.90 -10.46 41.56
N ILE A 5 15.28 -9.63 40.58
CA ILE A 5 14.37 -9.12 39.55
C ILE A 5 14.72 -9.80 38.24
N ARG A 6 13.79 -10.63 37.75
CA ARG A 6 13.79 -11.28 36.44
C ARG A 6 13.49 -10.26 35.34
N GLY A 7 14.21 -10.37 34.23
CA GLY A 7 13.95 -9.62 33.02
C GLY A 7 12.72 -10.12 32.24
N ILE A 8 12.16 -9.21 31.44
CA ILE A 8 11.29 -9.52 30.31
C ILE A 8 11.87 -8.76 29.12
N LEU A 9 12.76 -9.43 28.37
CA LEU A 9 13.05 -9.03 27.00
C LEU A 9 11.85 -9.44 26.15
N LEU A 10 11.15 -8.46 25.59
CA LEU A 10 10.15 -8.66 24.55
C LEU A 10 10.86 -9.16 23.28
N PHE A 11 10.85 -10.48 23.07
CA PHE A 11 11.36 -11.10 21.86
C PHE A 11 10.42 -10.83 20.70
N HIS A 12 10.98 -10.21 19.66
CA HIS A 12 10.33 -10.02 18.36
C HIS A 12 10.03 -11.39 17.71
N PRO A 13 8.86 -11.60 17.09
CA PRO A 13 8.42 -12.91 16.58
C PRO A 13 9.31 -13.49 15.46
N ARG A 14 10.19 -12.68 14.86
CA ARG A 14 11.21 -13.13 13.88
C ARG A 14 12.29 -14.03 14.49
N HIS A 15 12.63 -13.88 15.77
CA HIS A 15 13.75 -14.63 16.37
C HIS A 15 13.37 -16.02 16.86
N ILE A 16 12.10 -16.25 17.22
CA ILE A 16 11.64 -17.55 17.75
C ILE A 16 11.49 -18.56 16.60
N ALA A 17 10.95 -18.13 15.45
CA ALA A 17 10.77 -18.97 14.27
C ALA A 17 12.10 -19.39 13.62
N SER A 18 13.09 -18.48 13.59
CA SER A 18 14.41 -18.76 12.99
C SER A 18 15.22 -19.76 13.80
N THR A 19 15.14 -19.70 15.14
CA THR A 19 15.91 -20.58 16.02
C THR A 19 15.33 -22.00 16.09
N LEU A 20 13.99 -22.15 16.05
CA LEU A 20 13.34 -23.47 16.00
C LEU A 20 13.58 -24.19 14.66
N LEU A 21 13.63 -23.44 13.55
CA LEU A 21 13.85 -24.03 12.23
C LEU A 21 15.29 -24.53 12.05
N ILE A 22 16.27 -23.83 12.60
CA ILE A 22 17.68 -24.27 12.62
C ILE A 22 17.86 -25.52 13.50
N ALA A 23 17.16 -25.61 14.63
CA ALA A 23 17.19 -26.80 15.49
C ALA A 23 16.51 -28.03 14.84
N PHE A 24 15.45 -27.82 14.07
CA PHE A 24 14.80 -28.88 13.30
C PHE A 24 15.66 -29.37 12.13
N LEU A 25 16.38 -28.46 11.46
CA LEU A 25 17.32 -28.80 10.39
C LEU A 25 18.59 -29.50 10.90
N GLY A 26 19.01 -29.21 12.14
CA GLY A 26 20.19 -29.85 12.75
C GLY A 26 19.97 -31.28 13.24
N ARG A 27 18.72 -31.70 13.50
CA ARG A 27 18.42 -33.00 14.13
C ARG A 27 18.16 -34.14 13.15
N GLU A 28 18.05 -33.86 11.85
CA GLU A 28 17.80 -34.86 10.80
C GLU A 28 19.05 -35.19 9.96
N ALA A 29 20.21 -34.59 10.26
CA ALA A 29 21.47 -34.85 9.58
C ALA A 29 22.18 -36.17 9.99
N GLU A 30 21.46 -37.09 10.65
CA GLU A 30 21.97 -38.42 11.04
C GLU A 30 21.22 -39.57 10.37
N LYS A 31 20.85 -39.42 9.09
CA LYS A 31 20.50 -40.59 8.25
C LYS A 31 21.22 -40.58 6.91
N ARG A 32 22.11 -41.56 6.81
CA ARG A 32 23.02 -41.92 5.72
C ARG A 32 22.21 -42.26 4.46
N GLY A 33 22.47 -41.58 3.35
CA GLY A 33 21.99 -42.00 2.01
C GLY A 33 21.30 -40.96 1.13
N GLU A 34 21.55 -39.66 1.27
CA GLU A 34 20.95 -38.66 0.37
C GLU A 34 21.85 -38.35 -0.83
N THR A 35 21.31 -38.51 -2.04
CA THR A 35 22.01 -38.18 -3.28
C THR A 35 22.19 -36.67 -3.40
N MET A 36 23.35 -36.20 -3.89
CA MET A 36 23.67 -34.78 -4.10
C MET A 36 22.59 -34.02 -4.88
N LYS A 37 21.86 -34.71 -5.77
CA LYS A 37 20.68 -34.18 -6.48
C LYS A 37 19.51 -33.86 -5.55
N GLY A 38 19.25 -34.69 -4.54
CA GLY A 38 18.20 -34.46 -3.55
C GLY A 38 18.51 -33.29 -2.62
N THR A 39 19.76 -33.13 -2.22
CA THR A 39 20.23 -31.96 -1.45
C THR A 39 20.11 -30.67 -2.27
N LEU A 40 20.50 -30.70 -3.55
CA LEU A 40 20.39 -29.54 -4.44
C LEU A 40 18.93 -29.14 -4.71
N LEU A 41 18.04 -30.11 -4.95
CA LEU A 41 16.62 -29.87 -5.16
C LEU A 41 15.96 -29.24 -3.92
N ARG A 42 16.36 -29.68 -2.72
CA ARG A 42 15.86 -29.12 -1.45
C ARG A 42 16.39 -27.71 -1.19
N ILE A 43 17.65 -27.43 -1.53
CA ILE A 43 18.21 -26.07 -1.45
C ILE A 43 17.49 -25.15 -2.46
N LEU A 44 17.26 -25.62 -3.68
CA LEU A 44 16.49 -24.89 -4.69
C LEU A 44 15.03 -24.69 -4.28
N ALA A 45 14.38 -25.68 -3.66
CA ALA A 45 13.03 -25.58 -3.12
C ALA A 45 12.95 -24.60 -1.93
N ALA A 46 13.94 -24.63 -1.03
CA ALA A 46 14.04 -23.68 0.07
C ALA A 46 14.31 -22.25 -0.42
N LEU A 47 15.20 -22.09 -1.41
CA LEU A 47 15.43 -20.80 -2.09
C LEU A 47 14.19 -20.31 -2.84
N SER A 48 13.43 -21.20 -3.47
CA SER A 48 12.17 -20.82 -4.13
C SER A 48 11.04 -20.53 -3.14
N CYS A 49 11.02 -21.16 -1.96
CA CYS A 49 10.16 -20.75 -0.83
C CYS A 49 10.57 -19.40 -0.23
N LEU A 50 11.86 -19.03 -0.26
CA LEU A 50 12.34 -17.70 0.11
C LEU A 50 12.06 -16.64 -0.97
N LEU A 51 11.80 -17.07 -2.21
CA LEU A 51 11.42 -16.23 -3.34
C LEU A 51 9.90 -16.15 -3.55
N ILE A 52 9.09 -16.84 -2.74
CA ILE A 52 7.68 -16.47 -2.60
C ILE A 52 7.73 -15.09 -1.99
N SER A 53 7.60 -14.09 -2.86
CA SER A 53 7.53 -12.68 -2.50
C SER A 53 6.65 -12.59 -1.26
N THR A 54 7.27 -12.24 -0.14
CA THR A 54 6.52 -11.62 0.93
C THR A 54 6.02 -10.34 0.29
N TRP A 55 4.85 -10.39 -0.35
CA TRP A 55 3.97 -9.24 -0.38
C TRP A 55 3.81 -8.95 1.09
N ALA A 56 4.66 -8.06 1.62
CA ALA A 56 4.58 -7.65 3.00
C ALA A 56 3.11 -7.32 3.19
N ASN A 57 2.44 -8.00 4.12
CA ASN A 57 1.04 -7.71 4.39
C ASN A 57 1.02 -6.25 4.80
N VAL A 58 0.68 -5.35 3.86
CA VAL A 58 0.67 -3.92 4.09
C VAL A 58 -0.44 -3.69 5.09
N VAL A 59 -0.08 -3.40 6.33
CA VAL A 59 -1.03 -3.20 7.42
C VAL A 59 -1.47 -1.74 7.39
N PRO A 60 -2.79 -1.45 7.42
CA PRO A 60 -3.26 -0.09 7.59
C PRO A 60 -2.79 0.54 8.92
N VAL A 61 -2.93 1.85 9.01
CA VAL A 61 -2.67 2.61 10.24
C VAL A 61 -3.53 2.08 11.39
N GLN A 62 -2.96 2.03 12.59
CA GLN A 62 -3.70 1.71 13.81
C GLN A 62 -4.64 2.85 14.18
N ASP A 63 -5.73 2.52 14.89
CA ASP A 63 -6.71 3.49 15.39
C ASP A 63 -7.25 4.45 14.30
N PHE A 64 -7.46 3.90 13.10
CA PHE A 64 -7.98 4.63 11.94
C PHE A 64 -9.37 5.24 12.23
N SER A 65 -9.54 6.51 11.87
CA SER A 65 -10.80 7.24 11.97
C SER A 65 -11.27 7.67 10.58
N LEU A 66 -12.35 7.05 10.10
CA LEU A 66 -12.96 7.41 8.82
C LEU A 66 -13.54 8.83 8.85
N GLU A 67 -14.17 9.21 9.96
CA GLU A 67 -14.71 10.57 10.18
C GLU A 67 -13.65 11.65 10.01
N ARG A 68 -12.45 11.44 10.56
CA ARG A 68 -11.35 12.41 10.43
C ARG A 68 -10.73 12.43 9.03
N MET A 69 -10.89 11.37 8.26
CA MET A 69 -10.52 11.34 6.84
C MET A 69 -11.47 12.13 5.96
N ALA A 70 -12.68 12.44 6.43
CA ALA A 70 -13.71 13.07 5.62
C ALA A 70 -13.25 14.40 4.99
N GLY A 71 -13.90 14.74 3.88
CA GLY A 71 -13.70 15.98 3.16
C GLY A 71 -12.70 15.88 2.01
N LYS A 72 -12.26 17.05 1.55
CA LYS A 72 -11.43 17.21 0.35
C LYS A 72 -9.95 16.95 0.64
N TRP A 73 -9.29 16.35 -0.33
CA TRP A 73 -7.86 16.07 -0.39
C TRP A 73 -7.33 16.39 -1.79
N TYR A 74 -6.10 16.87 -1.89
CA TYR A 74 -5.36 17.02 -3.13
C TYR A 74 -4.55 15.76 -3.41
N LEU A 75 -4.65 15.23 -4.62
CA LEU A 75 -3.80 14.12 -5.07
C LEU A 75 -2.46 14.69 -5.54
N VAL A 76 -1.48 14.72 -4.64
CA VAL A 76 -0.18 15.38 -4.86
C VAL A 76 0.91 14.41 -5.33
N GLY A 77 0.76 13.12 -5.05
CA GLY A 77 1.69 12.07 -5.49
C GLY A 77 0.98 10.83 -6.00
N PHE A 78 1.54 10.22 -7.05
CA PHE A 78 1.00 9.02 -7.69
C PHE A 78 2.14 8.11 -8.13
N ALA A 79 2.07 6.82 -7.79
CA ALA A 79 3.13 5.89 -8.10
C ALA A 79 2.55 4.49 -8.42
N THR A 80 2.92 3.92 -9.58
CA THR A 80 2.54 2.57 -9.98
C THR A 80 3.36 2.11 -11.19
N ASN A 81 3.62 0.81 -11.31
CA ASN A 81 4.28 0.24 -12.49
C ASN A 81 3.31 -0.02 -13.67
N ALA A 82 2.02 0.29 -13.52
CA ALA A 82 1.03 0.08 -14.57
C ALA A 82 1.43 0.80 -15.86
N GLN A 83 1.44 0.09 -17.00
CA GLN A 83 1.93 0.64 -18.27
C GLN A 83 1.16 1.89 -18.70
N TRP A 84 -0.15 1.95 -18.42
CA TRP A 84 -0.95 3.14 -18.67
C TRP A 84 -0.37 4.36 -17.94
N PHE A 85 -0.01 4.24 -16.67
CA PHE A 85 0.58 5.35 -15.92
C PHE A 85 1.94 5.74 -16.49
N VAL A 86 2.81 4.77 -16.78
CA VAL A 86 4.14 5.03 -17.36
C VAL A 86 4.04 5.87 -18.64
N ASN A 87 3.04 5.60 -19.46
CA ASN A 87 2.81 6.28 -20.72
C ASN A 87 2.16 7.68 -20.59
N HIS A 88 1.46 7.97 -19.49
CA HIS A 88 0.66 9.20 -19.34
C HIS A 88 1.09 10.10 -18.18
N LYS A 89 2.02 9.66 -17.31
CA LYS A 89 2.42 10.40 -16.10
C LYS A 89 2.92 11.82 -16.37
N ALA A 90 3.48 12.08 -17.55
CA ALA A 90 3.98 13.40 -17.94
C ALA A 90 2.87 14.44 -18.13
N ASP A 91 1.67 13.98 -18.52
CA ASP A 91 0.50 14.83 -18.79
C ASP A 91 -0.44 14.93 -17.57
N MET A 92 -0.21 14.10 -16.55
CA MET A 92 -1.03 14.10 -15.35
C MET A 92 -0.83 15.40 -14.56
N LYS A 93 -1.96 15.98 -14.14
CA LYS A 93 -2.00 17.12 -13.24
C LYS A 93 -2.72 16.76 -11.95
N MET A 94 -2.51 17.58 -10.94
CA MET A 94 -3.14 17.43 -9.64
C MET A 94 -4.66 17.41 -9.77
N GLY A 95 -5.24 16.40 -9.11
CA GLY A 95 -6.67 16.24 -8.94
C GLY A 95 -7.10 16.47 -7.51
N THR A 96 -8.40 16.40 -7.27
CA THR A 96 -8.96 16.31 -5.92
C THR A 96 -9.63 14.97 -5.70
N ALA A 97 -9.59 14.51 -4.46
CA ALA A 97 -10.37 13.40 -3.95
C ALA A 97 -11.23 13.90 -2.78
N THR A 98 -12.52 13.57 -2.78
CA THR A 98 -13.41 13.80 -1.65
C THR A 98 -13.76 12.46 -1.04
N ILE A 99 -13.53 12.35 0.26
CA ILE A 99 -13.84 11.18 1.08
C ILE A 99 -15.10 11.51 1.89
N THR A 100 -16.15 10.74 1.69
CA THR A 100 -17.42 10.91 2.41
C THR A 100 -17.78 9.61 3.13
N PRO A 101 -17.76 9.60 4.48
CA PRO A 101 -18.29 8.48 5.26
C PRO A 101 -19.78 8.27 4.98
N THR A 102 -20.22 7.02 4.95
CA THR A 102 -21.64 6.64 4.84
C THR A 102 -22.19 6.17 6.19
N GLU A 103 -23.51 6.08 6.32
CA GLU A 103 -24.18 5.62 7.56
C GLU A 103 -23.76 4.20 8.03
N GLY A 104 -23.13 3.40 7.15
CA GLY A 104 -22.65 2.04 7.45
C GLY A 104 -21.14 1.93 7.67
N ASP A 105 -20.42 3.05 7.82
CA ASP A 105 -18.95 3.16 7.80
C ASP A 105 -18.29 2.70 6.49
N ASP A 106 -19.05 2.53 5.41
CA ASP A 106 -18.48 2.48 4.06
C ASP A 106 -18.04 3.90 3.65
N LEU A 107 -17.27 3.98 2.57
CA LEU A 107 -16.66 5.21 2.08
C LEU A 107 -17.10 5.51 0.64
N ASP A 108 -17.73 6.64 0.40
CA ASP A 108 -17.82 7.22 -0.94
C ASP A 108 -16.55 8.00 -1.28
N LEU A 109 -15.85 7.55 -2.31
CA LEU A 109 -14.60 8.10 -2.79
C LEU A 109 -14.80 8.72 -4.16
N SER A 110 -14.85 10.05 -4.21
CA SER A 110 -15.05 10.81 -5.44
C SER A 110 -13.76 11.49 -5.88
N TYR A 111 -13.42 11.39 -7.16
CA TYR A 111 -12.28 12.04 -7.79
C TYR A 111 -12.76 13.08 -8.79
N SER A 112 -12.04 14.20 -8.89
CA SER A 112 -12.22 15.16 -9.98
C SER A 112 -10.91 15.74 -10.48
N ASN A 113 -10.77 15.79 -11.79
CA ASN A 113 -9.62 16.38 -12.49
C ASN A 113 -10.11 17.31 -13.60
N LEU A 114 -9.51 18.50 -13.68
CA LEU A 114 -9.73 19.41 -14.79
C LEU A 114 -8.83 19.02 -15.97
N ASN A 115 -9.45 18.74 -17.11
CA ASN A 115 -8.77 18.41 -18.36
C ASN A 115 -8.22 19.67 -19.04
N ALA A 116 -7.28 19.49 -19.97
CA ALA A 116 -6.67 20.60 -20.71
C ALA A 116 -7.66 21.37 -21.60
N ASP A 117 -8.75 20.75 -22.02
CA ASP A 117 -9.84 21.35 -22.80
C ASP A 117 -10.87 22.11 -21.91
N GLY A 118 -10.62 22.19 -20.60
CA GLY A 118 -11.51 22.83 -19.64
C GLY A 118 -12.68 21.96 -19.16
N THR A 119 -12.82 20.73 -19.66
CA THR A 119 -13.83 19.79 -19.17
C THR A 119 -13.41 19.14 -17.86
N CYS A 120 -14.38 18.65 -17.09
CA CYS A 120 -14.12 17.99 -15.82
C CYS A 120 -14.35 16.49 -15.91
N TRP A 121 -13.27 15.74 -15.70
CA TRP A 121 -13.36 14.30 -15.47
C TRP A 121 -13.73 14.04 -14.02
N ARG A 122 -14.73 13.19 -13.78
CA ARG A 122 -15.19 12.80 -12.45
C ARG A 122 -15.40 11.29 -12.38
N MET A 123 -15.12 10.71 -11.21
CA MET A 123 -15.30 9.29 -10.95
C MET A 123 -15.60 9.07 -9.47
N THR A 124 -16.61 8.25 -9.17
CA THR A 124 -16.98 7.91 -7.79
C THR A 124 -16.95 6.41 -7.58
N HIS A 125 -16.50 5.98 -6.41
CA HIS A 125 -16.46 4.59 -5.98
C HIS A 125 -17.05 4.46 -4.58
N LEU A 126 -17.96 3.51 -4.40
CA LEU A 126 -18.40 3.09 -3.07
C LEU A 126 -17.46 1.99 -2.57
N ALA A 127 -16.61 2.35 -1.62
CA ALA A 127 -15.63 1.48 -0.99
C ALA A 127 -16.18 0.86 0.30
N LYS A 128 -16.28 -0.47 0.29
CA LYS A 128 -16.82 -1.25 1.40
C LYS A 128 -15.79 -1.40 2.49
N LYS A 129 -16.18 -1.17 3.75
CA LYS A 129 -15.30 -1.46 4.88
C LYS A 129 -14.98 -2.94 4.96
N THR A 130 -13.89 -3.25 5.65
CA THR A 130 -13.53 -4.61 6.01
C THR A 130 -13.45 -4.72 7.54
N ASP A 131 -13.25 -5.94 8.05
CA ASP A 131 -13.00 -6.16 9.48
C ASP A 131 -11.69 -5.50 9.97
N THR A 132 -10.84 -5.04 9.05
CA THR A 132 -9.61 -4.30 9.36
C THR A 132 -9.84 -2.80 9.18
N PRO A 133 -9.80 -2.00 10.27
CA PRO A 133 -9.89 -0.54 10.17
C PRO A 133 -8.85 0.04 9.20
N GLY A 134 -9.25 1.04 8.42
CA GLY A 134 -8.37 1.66 7.41
C GLY A 134 -8.16 0.84 6.14
N ARG A 135 -8.79 -0.35 6.01
CA ARG A 135 -8.83 -1.14 4.78
C ARG A 135 -10.24 -1.19 4.20
N PHE A 136 -10.31 -0.92 2.91
CA PHE A 136 -11.54 -0.88 2.14
C PHE A 136 -11.39 -1.65 0.82
N THR A 137 -12.48 -2.20 0.33
CA THR A 137 -12.52 -2.90 -0.97
C THR A 137 -13.61 -2.37 -1.88
N PHE A 138 -13.31 -2.22 -3.17
CA PHE A 138 -14.32 -1.86 -4.17
C PHE A 138 -14.01 -2.42 -5.55
N HIS A 139 -15.07 -2.60 -6.33
CA HIS A 139 -14.97 -2.86 -7.75
C HIS A 139 -15.11 -1.55 -8.53
N SER A 140 -14.13 -1.24 -9.38
CA SER A 140 -14.18 -0.09 -10.27
C SER A 140 -14.86 -0.48 -11.57
N GLN A 141 -16.12 -0.07 -11.75
CA GLN A 141 -16.88 -0.33 -12.98
C GLN A 141 -16.20 0.29 -14.22
N ALA A 142 -15.59 1.47 -14.07
CA ALA A 142 -14.92 2.18 -15.16
C ALA A 142 -13.68 1.44 -15.68
N TRP A 143 -12.96 0.75 -14.80
CA TRP A 143 -11.70 0.07 -15.14
C TRP A 143 -11.81 -1.46 -15.16
N ASN A 144 -12.97 -1.98 -14.74
CA ASN A 144 -13.27 -3.40 -14.55
C ASN A 144 -12.18 -4.10 -13.73
N ASN A 145 -11.94 -3.62 -12.51
CA ASN A 145 -10.94 -4.18 -11.60
C ASN A 145 -11.39 -4.11 -10.14
N ASP A 146 -10.87 -5.03 -9.33
CA ASP A 146 -11.06 -5.07 -7.90
C ASP A 146 -9.91 -4.33 -7.21
N ASN A 147 -10.22 -3.57 -6.16
CA ASN A 147 -9.28 -2.70 -5.48
C ASN A 147 -9.30 -3.03 -3.98
N ASP A 148 -8.13 -3.35 -3.42
CA ASP A 148 -7.89 -3.47 -1.98
C ASP A 148 -7.10 -2.23 -1.54
N MET A 149 -7.81 -1.24 -1.00
CA MET A 149 -7.28 0.06 -0.61
C MET A 149 -7.00 0.11 0.88
N ARG A 150 -5.82 0.60 1.25
CA ARG A 150 -5.33 0.64 2.63
C ARG A 150 -4.73 2.01 2.94
N ILE A 151 -5.20 2.65 4.01
CA ILE A 151 -4.61 3.87 4.55
C ILE A 151 -3.44 3.46 5.45
N VAL A 152 -2.21 3.73 5.03
CA VAL A 152 -1.01 3.14 5.64
C VAL A 152 -0.23 4.13 6.51
N ASP A 153 -0.40 5.42 6.27
CA ASP A 153 0.09 6.49 7.12
C ASP A 153 -0.84 7.70 6.95
N VAL A 154 -1.15 8.40 8.03
CA VAL A 154 -2.06 9.55 7.99
C VAL A 154 -1.78 10.52 9.13
N VAL A 155 -1.72 11.80 8.78
CA VAL A 155 -1.91 12.93 9.67
C VAL A 155 -3.14 13.65 9.14
N TYR A 156 -4.29 13.49 9.81
CA TYR A 156 -5.62 13.79 9.25
C TYR A 156 -5.81 15.22 8.72
N ASP A 157 -5.09 16.19 9.30
CA ASP A 157 -5.15 17.61 8.94
C ASP A 157 -4.01 18.03 8.00
N ASP A 158 -3.20 17.08 7.50
CA ASP A 158 -2.01 17.34 6.67
C ASP A 158 -1.91 16.40 5.46
N TYR A 159 -1.70 15.09 5.66
CA TYR A 159 -1.49 14.13 4.57
C TYR A 159 -2.05 12.74 4.85
N ALA A 160 -2.26 11.97 3.79
CA ALA A 160 -2.53 10.54 3.86
C ALA A 160 -1.78 9.78 2.77
N LEU A 161 -1.10 8.71 3.17
CA LEU A 161 -0.45 7.75 2.28
C LEU A 161 -1.38 6.56 2.10
N VAL A 162 -1.72 6.25 0.85
CA VAL A 162 -2.68 5.20 0.52
C VAL A 162 -2.05 4.20 -0.42
N HIS A 163 -2.07 2.93 0.00
CA HIS A 163 -1.63 1.79 -0.79
C HIS A 163 -2.86 1.09 -1.36
N THR A 164 -2.81 0.69 -2.62
CA THR A 164 -3.92 -0.02 -3.26
C THR A 164 -3.36 -1.15 -4.10
N ILE A 165 -3.88 -2.35 -3.90
CA ILE A 165 -3.67 -3.48 -4.81
C ILE A 165 -4.85 -3.52 -5.76
N LYS A 166 -4.58 -3.35 -7.04
CA LYS A 166 -5.56 -3.44 -8.12
C LYS A 166 -5.45 -4.78 -8.79
N THR A 167 -6.54 -5.52 -8.88
CA THR A 167 -6.56 -6.84 -9.51
C THR A 167 -7.53 -6.83 -10.69
N LYS A 168 -7.01 -7.18 -11.87
CA LYS A 168 -7.82 -7.37 -13.08
C LYS A 168 -7.44 -8.70 -13.71
N GLU A 169 -8.43 -9.56 -13.95
CA GLU A 169 -8.22 -10.86 -14.61
C GLU A 169 -7.12 -11.70 -13.92
N GLY A 170 -7.03 -11.63 -12.59
CA GLY A 170 -6.03 -12.34 -11.79
C GLY A 170 -4.63 -11.72 -11.78
N VAL A 171 -4.40 -10.62 -12.52
CA VAL A 171 -3.15 -9.86 -12.49
C VAL A 171 -3.29 -8.70 -11.51
N SER A 172 -2.36 -8.62 -10.55
CA SER A 172 -2.34 -7.57 -9.53
C SER A 172 -1.26 -6.53 -9.78
N GLU A 173 -1.61 -5.27 -9.63
CA GLU A 173 -0.72 -4.11 -9.71
C GLU A 173 -0.79 -3.29 -8.43
N VAL A 174 0.34 -2.76 -7.99
CA VAL A 174 0.42 -1.84 -6.86
C VAL A 174 0.21 -0.41 -7.33
N LEU A 175 -0.62 0.34 -6.62
CA LEU A 175 -0.79 1.79 -6.76
C LEU A 175 -0.66 2.44 -5.39
N ASN A 176 0.29 3.37 -5.27
CA ASN A 176 0.40 4.25 -4.13
C ASN A 176 -0.04 5.66 -4.50
N LYS A 177 -0.75 6.30 -3.59
CA LYS A 177 -1.17 7.70 -3.69
C LYS A 177 -0.75 8.45 -2.44
N LEU A 178 -0.29 9.68 -2.64
CA LEU A 178 -0.12 10.66 -1.59
C LEU A 178 -1.21 11.71 -1.72
N TYR A 179 -2.03 11.82 -0.69
CA TYR A 179 -3.01 12.87 -0.51
C TYR A 179 -2.47 13.92 0.46
N SER A 180 -2.78 15.20 0.22
CA SER A 180 -2.53 16.28 1.16
C SER A 180 -3.74 17.19 1.31
N ARG A 181 -3.91 17.83 2.46
CA ARG A 181 -4.91 18.87 2.70
C ARG A 181 -4.58 20.16 1.96
N THR A 182 -3.34 20.34 1.50
CA THR A 182 -2.93 21.50 0.69
C THR A 182 -2.28 21.07 -0.63
N PRO A 183 -2.21 21.95 -1.65
CA PRO A 183 -1.55 21.64 -2.92
C PRO A 183 -0.01 21.58 -2.86
N GLU A 184 0.59 21.93 -1.72
CA GLU A 184 2.05 21.97 -1.57
C GLU A 184 2.48 21.00 -0.47
N ILE A 185 3.58 20.29 -0.70
CA ILE A 185 4.12 19.32 0.25
C ILE A 185 5.61 19.54 0.46
N SER A 186 6.07 19.32 1.69
CA SER A 186 7.48 19.45 2.07
C SER A 186 8.37 18.42 1.35
N ALA A 187 9.67 18.72 1.26
CA ALA A 187 10.65 17.78 0.73
C ALA A 187 10.69 16.47 1.53
N ASP A 188 10.53 16.55 2.85
CA ASP A 188 10.49 15.37 3.73
C ASP A 188 9.30 14.45 3.40
N LEU A 189 8.12 15.03 3.14
CA LEU A 189 6.94 14.26 2.78
C LEU A 189 7.08 13.65 1.37
N GLN A 190 7.69 14.37 0.43
CA GLN A 190 8.04 13.82 -0.88
C GLN A 190 8.99 12.62 -0.74
N GLN A 191 10.05 12.75 0.04
CA GLN A 191 11.00 11.67 0.28
C GLN A 191 10.33 10.46 0.95
N LYS A 192 9.46 10.69 1.94
CA LYS A 192 8.67 9.61 2.58
C LYS A 192 7.84 8.84 1.54
N PHE A 193 7.11 9.55 0.67
CA PHE A 193 6.31 8.91 -0.37
C PHE A 193 7.15 8.14 -1.38
N THR A 194 8.28 8.70 -1.79
CA THR A 194 9.24 8.04 -2.70
C THR A 194 9.77 6.76 -2.09
N GLN A 195 10.26 6.80 -0.85
CA GLN A 195 10.82 5.63 -0.17
C GLN A 195 9.76 4.53 0.00
N TYR A 196 8.57 4.89 0.48
CA TYR A 196 7.47 3.93 0.62
C TYR A 196 7.10 3.26 -0.71
N SER A 197 7.11 4.02 -1.81
CA SER A 197 6.81 3.50 -3.14
C SER A 197 7.87 2.50 -3.63
N ILE A 198 9.15 2.79 -3.39
CA ILE A 198 10.25 1.86 -3.70
C ILE A 198 10.13 0.59 -2.84
N ASP A 199 9.87 0.73 -1.54
CA ASP A 199 9.75 -0.39 -0.61
C ASP A 199 8.57 -1.32 -0.93
N THR A 200 7.56 -0.80 -1.63
CA THR A 200 6.39 -1.56 -2.11
C THR A 200 6.51 -2.01 -3.57
N GLY A 201 7.73 -1.95 -4.13
CA GLY A 201 8.06 -2.55 -5.43
C GLY A 201 7.81 -1.65 -6.65
N ILE A 202 7.56 -0.36 -6.47
CA ILE A 202 7.41 0.59 -7.58
C ILE A 202 8.80 1.09 -7.99
N LEU A 203 9.06 1.15 -9.30
CA LEU A 203 10.31 1.67 -9.84
C LEU A 203 10.43 3.17 -9.55
N SER A 204 11.63 3.66 -9.27
CA SER A 204 11.88 5.09 -8.97
C SER A 204 11.31 6.02 -10.03
N ASP A 205 11.45 5.63 -11.30
CA ASP A 205 11.01 6.42 -12.45
C ASP A 205 9.49 6.47 -12.55
N ASN A 206 8.79 5.55 -11.90
CA ASN A 206 7.33 5.41 -11.92
C ASN A 206 6.68 6.05 -10.69
N ILE A 207 7.32 7.08 -10.15
CA ILE A 207 6.82 7.92 -9.05
C ILE A 207 6.69 9.33 -9.61
N ALA A 208 5.50 9.92 -9.51
CA ALA A 208 5.24 11.28 -9.97
C ALA A 208 4.67 12.14 -8.84
N PHE A 209 5.19 13.36 -8.73
CA PHE A 209 4.56 14.46 -7.99
C PHE A 209 3.78 15.32 -8.98
N LEU A 210 2.49 15.48 -8.73
CA LEU A 210 1.59 16.06 -9.72
C LEU A 210 1.64 17.59 -9.66
N PRO A 211 1.87 18.28 -10.79
CA PRO A 211 1.85 19.74 -10.83
C PRO A 211 0.46 20.27 -10.52
N LYS A 212 0.40 21.44 -9.87
CA LYS A 212 -0.87 22.10 -9.52
C LYS A 212 -1.75 22.29 -10.75
N ASN A 213 -3.06 22.18 -10.53
CA ASN A 213 -4.09 22.40 -11.53
C ASN A 213 -5.19 23.29 -10.96
N ALA A 214 -6.01 23.88 -11.82
CA ALA A 214 -7.26 24.44 -11.37
C ALA A 214 -8.23 23.31 -10.98
N GLU A 215 -9.09 23.58 -9.99
CA GLU A 215 -10.09 22.63 -9.54
C GLU A 215 -11.31 22.64 -10.47
N CYS A 216 -12.00 21.51 -10.53
CA CYS A 216 -13.30 21.45 -11.14
C CYS A 216 -14.32 22.29 -10.33
N PRO A 217 -15.26 22.99 -10.99
CA PRO A 217 -16.41 23.57 -10.30
C PRO A 217 -17.17 22.49 -9.50
N GLU A 218 -17.92 22.89 -8.49
CA GLU A 218 -18.87 21.97 -7.85
C GLU A 218 -19.82 21.39 -8.91
N ALA A 219 -20.16 20.11 -8.73
CA ALA A 219 -20.97 19.34 -9.68
C ALA A 219 -22.45 19.71 -9.58
#